data_AF-A0A7W2IB78-F1
#
_entry.id   AF-A0A7W2IB78-F1
#
_cell.length_a   1.000
_cell.length_b   1.000
_cell.length_c   1.000
_cell.angle_alpha   90.00
_cell.angle_beta   90.00
_cell.angle_gamma   90.00
#
_symmetry.space_group_name_H-M   'P 1'
#
loop_
_entity.id
_entity.type
_entity.pdbx_description
1 polymer ?
#
loop_
_entity_poly.entity_id
_entity_poly.type
_entity_poly.pdbx_seq_one_letter_code
_entity_poly.pdbx_strand_id
1 'polypeptide(L)'
;MTIFLDLAGQTATAFNNFDVVSGQSGGVGLLDVVGDATMKQLTYDDVSGQLPTADRLSALANTDFGVPIIVTALNGGNDPYKGNDITGNAQAYTDHSPGHLVIRIVYDVSQCCGKGIVARNNNGDNITVPNPVLLYHEMAHVFLEVNHQPDVESTVIGDENVLRAQLGLCLRNVNDHEGGCGDGSDCGGSDGGADSGPPPGGCAAGTTTVCFVVSAATGSPQSDEVHVLRRLRARVAARSVLAARLIDAVYAEYAQFSPAIAHRIEGDVLARRAVLLAVVRPLLAWYALAGTLAFDGRGETATRAARALAAACPRYVGSALLVDVLDSLNSGGALPAAASPLLRGLGPELRAASGLRCARWAVFDPLVRAWRAAAGVAVGTHAAHAARMAHAANTARAAGATATVDLVEEVAQWLAQAPFELVAGVAPPADGASSPCGIVEEDWLALASLYGFQPAALRVLGTRLAAAWPQAGAMLARCGYL
;
A
#
# COMPACT_ATOMS: atom_id res chain seq x y z
N MET A 1 -30.09 -8.76 2.70
CA MET A 1 -28.75 -8.23 2.43
C MET A 1 -28.83 -7.31 1.24
N THR A 2 -28.29 -6.10 1.36
CA THR A 2 -28.79 -4.98 0.55
C THR A 2 -27.71 -4.09 -0.02
N ILE A 3 -26.46 -4.16 0.45
CA ILE A 3 -25.38 -3.29 -0.07
C ILE A 3 -24.58 -4.01 -1.16
N PHE A 4 -24.42 -3.34 -2.29
CA PHE A 4 -23.60 -3.77 -3.42
C PHE A 4 -22.58 -2.70 -3.79
N LEU A 5 -21.35 -3.12 -4.09
CA LEU A 5 -20.30 -2.26 -4.60
C LEU A 5 -20.23 -2.38 -6.12
N ASP A 6 -20.32 -1.23 -6.79
CA ASP A 6 -20.24 -1.12 -8.24
C ASP A 6 -18.77 -1.25 -8.71
N LEU A 7 -18.52 -2.18 -9.63
CA LEU A 7 -17.20 -2.41 -10.23
C LEU A 7 -16.83 -1.39 -11.31
N ALA A 8 -17.75 -0.52 -11.72
CA ALA A 8 -17.43 0.66 -12.53
C ALA A 8 -16.67 1.72 -11.71
N GLY A 9 -16.78 1.68 -10.38
CA GLY A 9 -16.07 2.57 -9.46
C GLY A 9 -14.77 1.99 -8.87
N GLN A 10 -14.23 2.66 -7.85
CA GLN A 10 -13.07 2.23 -7.06
C GLN A 10 -13.51 1.27 -5.94
N THR A 11 -13.94 0.06 -6.31
CA THR A 11 -14.51 -0.94 -5.38
C THR A 11 -13.62 -1.25 -4.17
N ALA A 12 -12.30 -1.38 -4.37
CA ALA A 12 -11.37 -1.66 -3.28
C ALA A 12 -11.33 -0.50 -2.26
N THR A 13 -11.38 0.75 -2.73
CA THR A 13 -11.47 1.93 -1.86
C THR A 13 -12.78 1.95 -1.10
N ALA A 14 -13.92 1.65 -1.75
CA ALA A 14 -15.20 1.56 -1.08
C ALA A 14 -15.21 0.48 0.01
N PHE A 15 -14.67 -0.70 -0.27
CA PHE A 15 -14.52 -1.77 0.71
C PHE A 15 -13.68 -1.33 1.92
N ASN A 16 -12.53 -0.68 1.69
CA ASN A 16 -11.68 -0.19 2.78
C ASN A 16 -12.37 0.88 3.62
N ASN A 17 -13.17 1.75 2.99
CA ASN A 17 -13.97 2.73 3.73
C ASN A 17 -15.01 2.05 4.63
N PHE A 18 -15.67 0.99 4.14
CA PHE A 18 -16.56 0.18 4.97
C PHE A 18 -15.85 -0.51 6.13
N ASP A 19 -14.62 -1.00 5.91
CA ASP A 19 -13.79 -1.57 6.98
C ASP A 19 -13.51 -0.52 8.07
N VAL A 20 -13.17 0.72 7.70
CA VAL A 20 -13.00 1.83 8.65
C VAL A 20 -14.30 2.18 9.37
N VAL A 21 -15.43 2.25 8.66
CA VAL A 21 -16.76 2.48 9.25
C VAL A 21 -17.07 1.42 10.29
N SER A 22 -16.71 0.16 10.04
CA SER A 22 -16.90 -0.94 10.99
C SER A 22 -15.97 -0.89 12.22
N GLY A 23 -15.08 0.10 12.30
CA GLY A 23 -14.01 0.14 13.31
C GLY A 23 -12.93 -0.92 13.08
N GLN A 24 -12.77 -1.38 11.83
CA GLN A 24 -11.83 -2.43 11.44
C GLN A 24 -12.03 -3.72 12.24
N SER A 25 -13.30 -4.03 12.52
CA SER A 25 -13.72 -5.19 13.32
C SER A 25 -13.35 -6.54 12.69
N GLY A 26 -13.01 -6.56 11.39
CA GLY A 26 -12.78 -7.77 10.61
C GLY A 26 -14.06 -8.47 10.14
N GLY A 27 -15.25 -7.89 10.44
CA GLY A 27 -16.55 -8.43 10.01
C GLY A 27 -16.95 -8.08 8.57
N VAL A 28 -16.25 -7.15 7.91
CA VAL A 28 -16.58 -6.73 6.54
C VAL A 28 -16.01 -7.72 5.52
N GLY A 29 -16.86 -8.17 4.58
CA GLY A 29 -16.50 -9.11 3.52
C GLY A 29 -17.11 -8.75 2.17
N LEU A 30 -16.69 -9.47 1.12
CA LEU A 30 -17.23 -9.35 -0.23
C LEU A 30 -17.57 -10.72 -0.82
N LEU A 31 -18.71 -10.80 -1.48
CA LEU A 31 -19.14 -11.95 -2.27
C LEU A 31 -19.39 -11.57 -3.74
N ASP A 32 -19.18 -12.53 -4.63
CA ASP A 32 -19.62 -12.41 -6.03
C ASP A 32 -21.14 -12.41 -6.12
N VAL A 33 -21.71 -11.51 -6.92
CA VAL A 33 -23.14 -11.51 -7.23
C VAL A 33 -23.39 -12.50 -8.36
N VAL A 34 -24.10 -13.59 -8.05
CA VAL A 34 -24.42 -14.62 -9.06
C VAL A 34 -25.30 -14.01 -10.15
N GLY A 35 -24.81 -14.03 -11.40
CA GLY A 35 -25.52 -13.48 -12.54
C GLY A 35 -25.24 -12.00 -12.84
N ASP A 36 -24.48 -11.31 -11.99
CA ASP A 36 -24.05 -9.94 -12.22
C ASP A 36 -22.55 -9.78 -11.93
N ALA A 37 -21.76 -9.77 -13.00
CA ALA A 37 -20.30 -9.64 -12.91
C ALA A 37 -19.83 -8.19 -12.73
N THR A 38 -20.72 -7.20 -12.72
CA THR A 38 -20.36 -5.79 -12.52
C THR A 38 -20.51 -5.34 -11.08
N MET A 39 -20.90 -6.25 -10.17
CA MET A 39 -21.18 -5.93 -8.78
C MET A 39 -20.48 -6.91 -7.83
N LYS A 40 -20.18 -6.43 -6.62
CA LYS A 40 -19.85 -7.27 -5.47
C LYS A 40 -20.85 -7.01 -4.37
N GLN A 41 -21.30 -8.05 -3.68
CA GLN A 41 -22.14 -7.89 -2.51
C GLN A 41 -21.27 -7.66 -1.28
N LEU A 42 -21.54 -6.60 -0.52
CA LEU A 42 -20.92 -6.37 0.78
C LEU A 42 -21.61 -7.25 1.83
N THR A 43 -20.81 -7.95 2.63
CA THR A 43 -21.30 -8.73 3.78
C THR A 43 -20.77 -8.12 5.07
N TYR A 44 -21.54 -8.24 6.15
CA TYR A 44 -21.10 -7.84 7.47
C TYR A 44 -21.47 -8.88 8.53
N ASP A 45 -20.46 -9.50 9.13
CA ASP A 45 -20.63 -10.40 10.26
C ASP A 45 -20.55 -9.59 11.56
N ASP A 46 -21.67 -9.49 12.30
CA ASP A 46 -21.74 -8.76 13.57
C ASP A 46 -20.70 -9.25 14.57
N VAL A 47 -20.03 -8.30 15.23
CA VAL A 47 -19.02 -8.58 16.25
C VAL A 47 -19.53 -8.11 17.61
N SER A 48 -19.37 -8.94 18.65
CA SER A 48 -19.79 -8.57 20.00
C SER A 48 -19.05 -7.31 20.49
N GLY A 49 -19.80 -6.32 20.97
CA GLY A 49 -19.24 -5.05 21.46
C GLY A 49 -18.85 -4.07 20.34
N GLN A 50 -19.43 -4.21 19.15
CA GLN A 50 -19.19 -3.32 18.02
C GLN A 50 -19.58 -1.86 18.31
N LEU A 51 -18.96 -0.96 17.56
CA LEU A 51 -19.16 0.48 17.69
C LEU A 51 -20.52 0.89 17.08
N PRO A 52 -21.11 2.02 17.48
CA PRO A 52 -22.39 2.48 16.92
C PRO A 52 -22.39 2.63 15.39
N THR A 53 -21.24 2.94 14.81
CA THR A 53 -21.01 3.02 13.36
C THR A 53 -21.09 1.66 12.67
N ALA A 54 -20.58 0.61 13.33
CA ALA A 54 -20.71 -0.77 12.90
C ALA A 54 -22.16 -1.28 13.02
N ASP A 55 -22.90 -0.88 14.06
CA ASP A 55 -24.34 -1.20 14.17
C ASP A 55 -25.14 -0.64 12.99
N ARG A 56 -24.83 0.59 12.58
CA ARG A 56 -25.46 1.23 11.41
C ARG A 56 -25.13 0.47 10.12
N LEU A 57 -23.87 0.09 9.92
CA LEU A 57 -23.44 -0.73 8.79
C LEU A 57 -24.15 -2.09 8.80
N SER A 58 -24.21 -2.77 9.94
CA SER A 58 -24.90 -4.06 10.08
C SER A 58 -26.37 -3.94 9.70
N ALA A 59 -27.08 -2.94 10.21
CA ALA A 59 -28.47 -2.72 9.88
C ALA A 59 -28.68 -2.57 8.36
N LEU A 60 -27.82 -1.79 7.69
CA LEU A 60 -27.88 -1.59 6.23
C LEU A 60 -27.42 -2.80 5.42
N ALA A 61 -26.47 -3.60 5.92
CA ALA A 61 -25.93 -4.75 5.20
C ALA A 61 -26.80 -6.01 5.37
N ASN A 62 -27.39 -6.21 6.54
CA ASN A 62 -28.02 -7.46 6.96
C ASN A 62 -29.56 -7.45 6.91
N THR A 63 -30.19 -6.28 6.86
CA THR A 63 -31.66 -6.17 6.69
C THR A 63 -32.04 -6.24 5.21
N ASP A 64 -33.22 -6.75 4.88
CA ASP A 64 -33.79 -6.61 3.53
C ASP A 64 -34.85 -5.50 3.55
N PHE A 65 -34.54 -4.38 2.90
CA PHE A 65 -35.43 -3.22 2.77
C PHE A 65 -36.30 -3.29 1.50
N GLY A 66 -36.22 -4.36 0.71
CA GLY A 66 -36.93 -4.50 -0.56
C GLY A 66 -36.37 -3.62 -1.70
N VAL A 67 -35.30 -2.86 -1.44
CA VAL A 67 -34.59 -2.03 -2.41
C VAL A 67 -33.07 -2.21 -2.24
N PRO A 68 -32.33 -2.54 -3.32
CA PRO A 68 -30.87 -2.62 -3.26
C PRO A 68 -30.23 -1.25 -3.04
N ILE A 69 -29.14 -1.22 -2.29
CA ILE A 69 -28.27 -0.07 -2.07
C ILE A 69 -26.99 -0.30 -2.88
N ILE A 70 -26.70 0.58 -3.84
CA ILE A 70 -25.53 0.49 -4.72
C ILE A 70 -24.56 1.61 -4.39
N VAL A 71 -23.31 1.26 -4.11
CA VAL A 71 -22.24 2.21 -3.78
C VAL A 71 -21.25 2.29 -4.94
N THR A 72 -21.08 3.50 -5.48
CA THR A 72 -20.15 3.80 -6.57
C THR A 72 -19.13 4.84 -6.11
N ALA A 73 -17.91 4.38 -5.82
CA ALA A 73 -16.77 5.25 -5.50
C ALA A 73 -16.12 5.79 -6.78
N LEU A 74 -16.04 7.11 -6.96
CA LEU A 74 -15.52 7.74 -8.18
C LEU A 74 -14.31 8.63 -7.88
N ASN A 75 -13.39 8.76 -8.83
CA ASN A 75 -12.25 9.70 -8.72
C ASN A 75 -12.67 11.11 -9.17
N GLY A 76 -13.74 11.66 -8.59
CA GLY A 76 -14.39 12.88 -9.07
C GLY A 76 -15.13 12.68 -10.41
N GLY A 77 -15.61 13.78 -10.97
CA GLY A 77 -16.33 13.85 -12.24
C GLY A 77 -17.82 13.57 -12.13
N ASN A 78 -18.46 13.33 -13.28
CA ASN A 78 -19.89 13.12 -13.34
C ASN A 78 -20.27 11.72 -12.86
N ASP A 79 -21.23 11.65 -11.94
CA ASP A 79 -21.99 10.45 -11.64
C ASP A 79 -22.55 9.85 -12.94
N PRO A 80 -22.20 8.61 -13.30
CA PRO A 80 -22.60 8.00 -14.56
C PRO A 80 -24.10 7.73 -14.67
N TYR A 81 -24.86 7.81 -13.57
CA TYR A 81 -26.28 7.48 -13.53
C TYR A 81 -27.17 8.73 -13.57
N LYS A 82 -26.84 9.78 -12.81
CA LYS A 82 -27.62 11.03 -12.76
C LYS A 82 -26.99 12.18 -13.56
N GLY A 83 -25.71 12.06 -13.92
CA GLY A 83 -24.95 13.07 -14.67
C GLY A 83 -24.46 14.25 -13.84
N ASN A 84 -24.70 14.25 -12.51
CA ASN A 84 -24.24 15.30 -11.60
C ASN A 84 -22.73 15.20 -11.37
N ASP A 85 -22.02 16.33 -11.35
CA ASP A 85 -20.60 16.34 -10.94
C ASP A 85 -20.50 16.08 -9.43
N ILE A 86 -19.81 15.00 -9.06
CA ILE A 86 -19.56 14.64 -7.67
C ILE A 86 -18.16 15.09 -7.19
N THR A 87 -17.38 15.80 -8.01
CA THR A 87 -16.03 16.25 -7.61
C THR A 87 -16.07 17.06 -6.31
N GLY A 88 -15.39 16.56 -5.28
CA GLY A 88 -15.38 17.14 -3.94
C GLY A 88 -16.69 16.99 -3.17
N ASN A 89 -17.54 16.05 -3.56
CA ASN A 89 -18.86 15.85 -2.95
C ASN A 89 -19.29 14.36 -2.94
N ALA A 90 -20.45 14.10 -2.35
CA ALA A 90 -21.16 12.85 -2.41
C ALA A 90 -22.67 13.09 -2.52
N GLN A 91 -23.41 12.04 -2.87
CA GLN A 91 -24.88 12.07 -2.91
C GLN A 91 -25.46 10.67 -2.71
N ALA A 92 -26.51 10.61 -1.91
CA ALA A 92 -27.46 9.51 -1.83
C ALA A 92 -28.76 9.86 -2.57
N TYR A 93 -29.32 8.94 -3.35
CA TYR A 93 -30.63 9.13 -3.99
C TYR A 93 -31.26 7.81 -4.45
N THR A 94 -32.59 7.76 -4.49
CA THR A 94 -33.32 6.70 -5.19
C THR A 94 -33.30 6.92 -6.70
N ASP A 95 -32.75 5.95 -7.43
CA ASP A 95 -32.81 5.85 -8.89
C ASP A 95 -34.10 5.13 -9.29
N HIS A 96 -34.94 5.83 -10.06
CA HIS A 96 -36.22 5.35 -10.58
C HIS A 96 -36.16 5.04 -12.08
N SER A 97 -34.97 4.83 -12.63
CA SER A 97 -34.80 4.47 -14.04
C SER A 97 -35.62 3.21 -14.39
N PRO A 98 -36.26 3.13 -15.58
CA PRO A 98 -37.12 2.00 -15.92
C PRO A 98 -36.42 0.65 -15.73
N GLY A 99 -36.98 -0.22 -14.87
CA GLY A 99 -36.42 -1.53 -14.56
C GLY A 99 -35.41 -1.56 -13.42
N HIS A 100 -35.07 -0.42 -12.83
CA HIS A 100 -34.11 -0.29 -11.74
C HIS A 100 -34.71 0.59 -10.63
N LEU A 101 -35.23 -0.03 -9.57
CA LEU A 101 -35.50 0.67 -8.31
C LEU A 101 -34.37 0.34 -7.35
N VAL A 102 -33.44 1.28 -7.18
CA VAL A 102 -32.25 1.13 -6.34
C VAL A 102 -31.94 2.43 -5.62
N ILE A 103 -31.41 2.37 -4.41
CA ILE A 103 -30.81 3.53 -3.74
C ILE A 103 -29.34 3.57 -4.13
N ARG A 104 -28.84 4.72 -4.57
CA ARG A 104 -27.44 4.89 -4.94
C ARG A 104 -26.73 5.79 -3.96
N ILE A 105 -25.50 5.43 -3.60
CA ILE A 105 -24.52 6.30 -2.98
C ILE A 105 -23.39 6.48 -3.98
N VAL A 106 -23.16 7.71 -4.42
CA VAL A 106 -22.06 8.06 -5.32
C VAL A 106 -21.21 9.12 -4.64
N TYR A 107 -19.90 8.87 -4.53
CA TYR A 107 -19.02 9.76 -3.76
C TYR A 107 -17.61 9.85 -4.32
N ASP A 108 -17.00 11.02 -4.15
CA ASP A 108 -15.64 11.30 -4.60
C ASP A 108 -14.57 10.73 -3.65
N VAL A 109 -13.89 9.66 -4.09
CA VAL A 109 -12.74 9.10 -3.39
C VAL A 109 -11.41 9.77 -3.71
N SER A 110 -11.37 10.59 -4.77
CA SER A 110 -10.15 11.34 -5.10
C SER A 110 -9.91 12.51 -4.15
N GLN A 111 -10.85 12.82 -3.24
CA GLN A 111 -10.77 13.96 -2.33
C GLN A 111 -10.61 15.29 -3.10
N CYS A 112 -11.55 15.58 -4.00
CA CYS A 112 -11.49 16.70 -4.93
C CYS A 112 -10.18 16.76 -5.72
N CYS A 113 -9.87 15.67 -6.44
CA CYS A 113 -8.61 15.52 -7.17
C CYS A 113 -7.37 15.76 -6.28
N GLY A 114 -7.42 15.30 -5.03
CA GLY A 114 -6.36 15.41 -4.04
C GLY A 114 -6.25 16.75 -3.33
N LYS A 115 -7.17 17.70 -3.58
CA LYS A 115 -7.23 18.98 -2.85
C LYS A 115 -7.78 18.85 -1.42
N GLY A 116 -8.34 17.70 -1.07
CA GLY A 116 -9.11 17.51 0.15
C GLY A 116 -10.58 17.92 -0.02
N ILE A 117 -11.43 17.36 0.84
CA ILE A 117 -12.81 17.79 1.03
C ILE A 117 -12.91 18.38 2.44
N VAL A 118 -13.57 19.53 2.56
CA VAL A 118 -13.78 20.24 3.83
C VAL A 118 -15.24 20.39 4.16
N ALA A 119 -15.51 20.43 5.46
CA ALA A 119 -16.72 20.93 6.08
C ALA A 119 -16.34 22.01 7.11
N ARG A 120 -17.33 22.61 7.79
CA ARG A 120 -17.08 23.56 8.89
C ARG A 120 -17.36 22.97 10.27
N ASN A 121 -16.51 23.29 11.23
CA ASN A 121 -16.76 23.02 12.65
C ASN A 121 -17.64 24.11 13.29
N ASN A 122 -17.93 23.99 14.59
CA ASN A 122 -18.73 24.98 15.34
C ASN A 122 -18.10 26.38 15.43
N ASN A 123 -16.81 26.51 15.15
CA ASN A 123 -16.10 27.80 15.11
C ASN A 123 -16.10 28.41 13.71
N GLY A 124 -16.60 27.70 12.69
CA GLY A 124 -16.54 28.10 11.29
C GLY A 124 -15.23 27.76 10.57
N ASP A 125 -14.30 27.07 11.24
CA ASP A 125 -13.03 26.64 10.63
C ASP A 125 -13.26 25.45 9.69
N ASN A 126 -12.48 25.39 8.63
CA ASN A 126 -12.45 24.25 7.73
C ASN A 126 -11.86 23.01 8.45
N ILE A 127 -12.56 21.89 8.36
CA ILE A 127 -12.16 20.60 8.89
C ILE A 127 -12.19 19.56 7.79
N THR A 128 -11.26 18.60 7.83
CA THR A 128 -11.15 17.60 6.77
C THR A 128 -12.32 16.59 6.81
N VAL A 129 -12.75 16.12 5.63
CA VAL A 129 -13.79 15.10 5.46
C VAL A 129 -13.19 13.92 4.68
N PRO A 130 -12.58 12.94 5.37
CA PRO A 130 -11.95 11.80 4.71
C PRO A 130 -13.00 10.86 4.11
N ASN A 131 -12.59 10.05 3.14
CA ASN A 131 -13.50 9.18 2.38
C ASN A 131 -14.43 8.29 3.24
N PRO A 132 -13.99 7.68 4.37
CA PRO A 132 -14.89 6.91 5.22
C PRO A 132 -15.98 7.77 5.88
N VAL A 133 -15.65 9.01 6.26
CA VAL A 133 -16.61 9.97 6.84
C VAL A 133 -17.61 10.43 5.79
N LEU A 134 -17.15 10.72 4.57
CA LEU A 134 -18.01 11.07 3.44
C LEU A 134 -18.98 9.93 3.09
N LEU A 135 -18.48 8.70 3.00
CA LEU A 135 -19.32 7.52 2.76
C LEU A 135 -20.34 7.32 3.88
N TYR A 136 -19.92 7.43 5.14
CA TYR A 136 -20.80 7.22 6.29
C TYR A 136 -21.91 8.27 6.40
N HIS A 137 -21.61 9.52 6.02
CA HIS A 137 -22.61 10.58 5.88
C HIS A 137 -23.72 10.16 4.90
N GLU A 138 -23.36 9.73 3.69
CA GLU A 138 -24.35 9.26 2.72
C GLU A 138 -25.09 7.99 3.16
N MET A 139 -24.42 7.09 3.89
CA MET A 139 -25.08 5.93 4.49
C MET A 139 -26.15 6.34 5.51
N ALA A 140 -25.95 7.42 6.25
CA ALA A 140 -26.94 7.92 7.19
C ALA A 140 -28.18 8.48 6.48
N HIS A 141 -28.03 9.18 5.33
CA HIS A 141 -29.17 9.52 4.47
C HIS A 141 -29.95 8.26 4.05
N VAL A 142 -29.24 7.25 3.53
CA VAL A 142 -29.86 5.98 3.12
C VAL A 142 -30.56 5.29 4.28
N PHE A 143 -29.97 5.29 5.48
CA PHE A 143 -30.59 4.71 6.66
C PHE A 143 -31.89 5.41 7.03
N LEU A 144 -31.96 6.74 6.99
CA LEU A 144 -33.19 7.48 7.24
C LEU A 144 -34.24 7.15 6.18
N GLU A 145 -33.85 7.13 4.90
CA GLU A 145 -34.74 6.84 3.76
C GLU A 145 -35.39 5.45 3.87
N VAL A 146 -34.61 4.39 4.08
CA VAL A 146 -35.12 3.01 4.16
C VAL A 146 -35.97 2.75 5.40
N ASN A 147 -35.81 3.58 6.45
CA ASN A 147 -36.65 3.52 7.65
C ASN A 147 -37.84 4.50 7.60
N HIS A 148 -38.06 5.16 6.46
CA HIS A 148 -39.11 6.15 6.28
C HIS A 148 -39.07 7.28 7.32
N GLN A 149 -37.87 7.63 7.77
CA GLN A 149 -37.63 8.76 8.66
C GLN A 149 -37.42 10.03 7.82
N PRO A 150 -37.79 11.22 8.34
CA PRO A 150 -37.50 12.46 7.67
C PRO A 150 -35.99 12.60 7.44
N ASP A 151 -35.61 12.83 6.19
CA ASP A 151 -34.23 13.07 5.80
C ASP A 151 -33.83 14.50 6.20
N VAL A 152 -33.20 14.62 7.37
CA VAL A 152 -32.81 15.90 7.97
C VAL A 152 -31.30 15.91 8.10
N GLU A 153 -30.66 16.80 7.36
CA GLU A 153 -29.20 16.98 7.31
C GLU A 153 -28.54 17.03 8.69
N SER A 154 -29.13 17.72 9.67
CA SER A 154 -28.57 17.83 11.01
C SER A 154 -28.53 16.49 11.77
N THR A 155 -29.47 15.58 11.49
CA THR A 155 -29.45 14.20 12.01
C THR A 155 -28.33 13.41 11.36
N VAL A 156 -28.16 13.56 10.04
CA VAL A 156 -27.11 12.89 9.25
C VAL A 156 -25.71 13.36 9.68
N ILE A 157 -25.51 14.66 9.86
CA ILE A 157 -24.26 15.21 10.41
C ILE A 157 -24.05 14.75 11.87
N GLY A 158 -25.14 14.55 12.62
CA GLY A 158 -25.10 13.93 13.95
C GLY A 158 -24.47 12.53 13.91
N ASP A 159 -24.92 11.69 12.97
CA ASP A 159 -24.32 10.37 12.71
C ASP A 159 -22.87 10.50 12.22
N GLU A 160 -22.60 11.36 11.23
CA GLU A 160 -21.24 11.66 10.75
C GLU A 160 -20.29 11.94 11.92
N ASN A 161 -20.72 12.77 12.87
CA ASN A 161 -19.95 13.13 14.05
C ASN A 161 -19.65 11.96 15.00
N VAL A 162 -20.47 10.90 15.01
CA VAL A 162 -20.15 9.67 15.76
C VAL A 162 -18.90 9.00 15.17
N LEU A 163 -18.82 8.87 13.84
CA LEU A 163 -17.63 8.32 13.19
C LEU A 163 -16.43 9.27 13.32
N ARG A 164 -16.64 10.59 13.22
CA ARG A 164 -15.57 11.57 13.42
C ARG A 164 -14.98 11.47 14.82
N ALA A 165 -15.81 11.37 15.86
CA ALA A 165 -15.36 11.18 17.24
C ALA A 165 -14.57 9.86 17.40
N GLN A 166 -15.04 8.78 16.78
CA GLN A 166 -14.32 7.49 16.78
C GLN A 166 -12.92 7.61 16.15
N LEU A 167 -12.77 8.39 15.08
CA LEU A 167 -11.50 8.62 14.39
C LEU A 167 -10.64 9.74 15.02
N GLY A 168 -11.11 10.36 16.11
CA GLY A 168 -10.43 11.49 16.75
C GLY A 168 -10.41 12.78 15.92
N LEU A 169 -11.34 12.93 14.97
CA LEU A 169 -11.44 14.11 14.10
C LEU A 169 -12.20 15.27 14.75
N CYS A 170 -11.96 16.50 14.26
CA CYS A 170 -12.82 17.65 14.58
C CYS A 170 -14.29 17.31 14.29
N LEU A 171 -15.24 17.74 15.12
CA LEU A 171 -16.68 17.56 14.83
C LEU A 171 -17.18 18.64 13.85
N ARG A 172 -18.03 18.24 12.90
CA ARG A 172 -18.75 19.13 11.98
C ARG A 172 -19.89 19.82 12.71
N ASN A 173 -20.14 21.08 12.39
CA ASN A 173 -21.30 21.80 12.90
C ASN A 173 -22.57 21.24 12.27
N VAL A 174 -23.47 20.70 13.09
CA VAL A 174 -24.75 20.10 12.66
C VAL A 174 -25.71 21.10 12.00
N ASN A 175 -25.46 22.41 12.13
CA ASN A 175 -26.24 23.46 11.49
C ASN A 175 -25.53 24.09 10.27
N ASP A 176 -24.34 23.61 9.92
CA ASP A 176 -23.54 24.13 8.82
C ASP A 176 -23.38 23.06 7.73
N HIS A 177 -24.06 23.30 6.63
CA HIS A 177 -24.08 22.39 5.49
C HIS A 177 -23.11 22.87 4.39
N GLU A 178 -22.33 23.93 4.65
CA GLU A 178 -21.27 24.33 3.74
C GLU A 178 -20.13 23.30 3.74
N GLY A 179 -19.59 23.11 2.55
CA GLY A 179 -18.43 22.27 2.32
C GLY A 179 -17.85 22.57 0.94
N GLY A 180 -16.79 21.86 0.60
CA GLY A 180 -16.22 21.93 -0.74
C GLY A 180 -14.81 21.40 -0.80
N CYS A 181 -14.11 21.79 -1.85
CA CYS A 181 -12.71 21.39 -2.05
C CYS A 181 -11.77 22.27 -1.24
N GLY A 182 -10.86 21.64 -0.49
CA GLY A 182 -9.77 22.34 0.18
C GLY A 182 -9.13 21.53 1.30
N ASP A 183 -8.19 22.19 1.97
CA ASP A 183 -7.52 21.66 3.14
C ASP A 183 -8.30 22.06 4.40
N GLY A 184 -8.40 21.12 5.35
CA GLY A 184 -9.04 21.33 6.64
C GLY A 184 -8.24 20.69 7.77
N SER A 185 -8.47 21.15 8.99
CA SER A 185 -7.84 20.58 10.18
C SER A 185 -8.40 19.20 10.50
N ASP A 186 -7.56 18.31 11.03
CA ASP A 186 -7.94 17.01 11.63
C ASP A 186 -8.12 17.11 13.16
N CYS A 187 -7.80 18.27 13.76
CA CYS A 187 -7.80 18.53 15.20
C CYS A 187 -6.92 17.58 16.03
N GLY A 188 -5.83 17.07 15.45
CA GLY A 188 -4.90 16.20 16.18
C GLY A 188 -5.37 14.76 16.32
N GLY A 189 -6.37 14.34 15.54
CA GLY A 189 -6.69 12.94 15.34
C GLY A 189 -5.51 12.20 14.70
N SER A 190 -4.93 11.24 15.43
CA SER A 190 -3.80 10.41 14.99
C SER A 190 -4.09 9.61 13.72
N ASP A 191 -5.36 9.41 13.41
CA ASP A 191 -5.87 8.56 12.33
C ASP A 191 -6.61 9.36 11.25
N GLY A 192 -6.58 10.69 11.37
CA GLY A 192 -7.46 11.62 10.65
C GLY A 192 -6.84 12.36 9.48
N GLY A 193 -5.52 12.38 9.34
CA GLY A 193 -4.92 12.87 8.11
C GLY A 193 -5.24 11.87 7.00
N ALA A 194 -5.85 12.29 5.89
CA ALA A 194 -5.83 11.67 4.56
C ALA A 194 -5.83 10.12 4.50
N ASP A 195 -4.71 9.53 4.94
CA ASP A 195 -4.42 8.10 4.98
C ASP A 195 -3.51 7.62 6.16
N SER A 196 -3.32 8.33 7.30
CA SER A 196 -2.31 8.02 8.37
C SER A 196 -0.89 7.68 7.86
N GLY A 197 -0.60 8.03 6.61
CA GLY A 197 0.70 7.99 5.96
C GLY A 197 1.04 9.38 5.42
N PRO A 198 2.25 9.59 4.88
CA PRO A 198 2.58 10.83 4.19
C PRO A 198 1.51 11.14 3.13
N PRO A 199 1.30 12.43 2.82
CA PRO A 199 0.12 12.95 2.12
C PRO A 199 -0.23 12.15 0.86
N PRO A 200 -1.52 12.10 0.46
CA PRO A 200 -2.02 11.32 -0.65
C PRO A 200 -1.20 11.61 -1.92
N GLY A 201 -0.28 10.70 -2.23
CA GLY A 201 0.69 10.88 -3.31
C GLY A 201 0.12 10.47 -4.66
N GLY A 202 -1.00 11.05 -5.06
CA GLY A 202 -1.48 11.06 -6.43
C GLY A 202 -1.01 12.34 -7.13
N CYS A 203 -0.55 12.26 -8.37
CA CYS A 203 -0.10 13.43 -9.12
C CYS A 203 -1.23 14.36 -9.58
N ALA A 204 -2.49 13.94 -9.44
CA ALA A 204 -3.65 14.76 -9.77
C ALA A 204 -3.89 15.93 -8.80
N ALA A 205 -3.23 15.93 -7.63
CA ALA A 205 -3.23 17.07 -6.73
C ALA A 205 -2.38 18.18 -7.36
N GLY A 206 -3.02 19.26 -7.82
CA GLY A 206 -2.37 20.46 -8.36
C GLY A 206 -1.52 21.25 -7.35
N THR A 207 -1.13 20.63 -6.23
CA THR A 207 -0.11 21.11 -5.31
C THR A 207 1.18 20.35 -5.56
N THR A 208 2.32 20.95 -5.29
CA THR A 208 3.68 20.44 -5.49
C THR A 208 4.03 19.18 -4.66
N THR A 209 3.04 18.38 -4.27
CA THR A 209 3.15 17.28 -3.33
C THR A 209 3.59 16.00 -4.04
N VAL A 210 4.71 15.47 -3.57
CA VAL A 210 5.47 14.29 -4.01
C VAL A 210 4.62 13.16 -4.61
N CYS A 211 4.74 12.95 -5.92
CA CYS A 211 4.20 11.77 -6.59
C CYS A 211 5.05 10.51 -6.32
N PHE A 212 4.41 9.43 -5.86
CA PHE A 212 5.04 8.11 -5.76
C PHE A 212 4.86 7.31 -7.06
N VAL A 213 5.92 6.61 -7.50
CA VAL A 213 5.85 5.73 -8.69
C VAL A 213 4.75 4.68 -8.56
N VAL A 214 4.52 4.14 -7.36
CA VAL A 214 3.48 3.13 -7.11
C VAL A 214 2.07 3.69 -7.32
N SER A 215 1.79 4.91 -6.83
CA SER A 215 0.50 5.57 -7.03
C SER A 215 0.27 5.91 -8.50
N ALA A 216 1.29 6.39 -9.21
CA ALA A 216 1.19 6.68 -10.64
C ALA A 216 0.99 5.39 -11.46
N ALA A 217 1.73 4.31 -11.15
CA ALA A 217 1.60 3.04 -11.85
C ALA A 217 0.21 2.41 -11.65
N THR A 218 -0.31 2.45 -10.43
CA THR A 218 -1.66 1.94 -10.11
C THR A 218 -2.77 2.90 -10.54
N GLY A 219 -2.45 4.19 -10.68
CA GLY A 219 -3.41 5.27 -10.94
C GLY A 219 -4.23 5.66 -9.74
N SER A 220 -3.85 5.20 -8.54
CA SER A 220 -4.53 5.56 -7.30
C SER A 220 -3.54 5.60 -6.15
N PRO A 221 -3.50 6.69 -5.36
CA PRO A 221 -2.76 6.73 -4.10
C PRO A 221 -3.36 5.80 -3.03
N GLN A 222 -4.53 5.20 -3.29
CA GLN A 222 -5.27 4.30 -2.41
C GLN A 222 -5.39 2.89 -3.01
N SER A 223 -4.52 2.53 -3.95
CA SER A 223 -4.48 1.15 -4.45
C SER A 223 -4.04 0.16 -3.38
N ASP A 224 -4.44 -1.10 -3.53
CA ASP A 224 -4.02 -2.18 -2.64
C ASP A 224 -2.50 -2.27 -2.52
N GLU A 225 -1.77 -2.07 -3.64
CA GLU A 225 -0.31 -2.03 -3.62
C GLU A 225 0.25 -0.92 -2.71
N VAL A 226 -0.34 0.29 -2.75
CA VAL A 226 0.07 1.39 -1.86
C VAL A 226 -0.24 1.05 -0.40
N HIS A 227 -1.43 0.49 -0.12
CA HIS A 227 -1.82 0.12 1.24
C HIS A 227 -0.94 -0.98 1.83
N VAL A 228 -0.59 -2.00 1.05
CA VAL A 228 0.32 -3.06 1.52
C VAL A 228 1.70 -2.48 1.87
N LEU A 229 2.25 -1.59 1.04
CA LEU A 229 3.51 -0.91 1.35
C LEU A 229 3.41 -0.04 2.61
N ARG A 230 2.34 0.74 2.75
CA ARG A 230 2.08 1.58 3.93
C ARG A 230 1.99 0.74 5.20
N ARG A 231 1.22 -0.35 5.20
CA ARG A 231 1.08 -1.27 6.34
C ARG A 231 2.40 -1.93 6.72
N LEU A 232 3.16 -2.42 5.75
CA LEU A 232 4.45 -3.03 6.03
C LEU A 232 5.43 -2.01 6.62
N ARG A 233 5.50 -0.81 6.02
CA ARG A 233 6.32 0.29 6.53
C ARG A 233 5.96 0.63 7.97
N ALA A 234 4.66 0.79 8.27
CA ALA A 234 4.17 1.09 9.62
C ALA A 234 4.58 -0.01 10.62
N ARG A 235 4.41 -1.29 10.26
CA ARG A 235 4.83 -2.42 11.10
C ARG A 235 6.34 -2.43 11.37
N VAL A 236 7.15 -2.16 10.35
CA VAL A 236 8.62 -2.12 10.48
C VAL A 236 9.06 -0.93 11.33
N ALA A 237 8.50 0.26 11.09
CA ALA A 237 8.81 1.46 11.86
C ALA A 237 8.39 1.33 13.33
N ALA A 238 7.23 0.72 13.60
CA ALA A 238 6.75 0.47 14.96
C ALA A 238 7.62 -0.55 15.72
N ARG A 239 8.41 -1.38 15.01
CA ARG A 239 9.25 -2.37 15.67
C ARG A 239 10.49 -1.75 16.30
N SER A 240 11.13 -0.77 15.65
CA SER A 240 12.39 -0.19 16.09
C SER A 240 12.57 1.22 15.54
N VAL A 241 12.98 2.16 16.40
CA VAL A 241 13.29 3.54 15.99
C VAL A 241 14.38 3.56 14.92
N LEU A 242 15.35 2.63 14.98
CA LEU A 242 16.40 2.47 13.98
C LEU A 242 15.82 2.12 12.60
N ALA A 243 14.86 1.20 12.57
CA ALA A 243 14.19 0.80 11.34
C ALA A 243 13.36 1.94 10.76
N ALA A 244 12.67 2.72 11.60
CA ALA A 244 11.97 3.94 11.19
C ALA A 244 12.93 4.96 10.56
N ARG A 245 14.09 5.21 11.19
CA ARG A 245 15.11 6.12 10.67
C ARG A 245 15.70 5.66 9.33
N LEU A 246 15.89 4.35 9.15
CA LEU A 246 16.32 3.80 7.86
C LEU A 246 15.25 4.01 6.78
N ILE A 247 13.97 3.82 7.12
CA ILE A 247 12.86 4.12 6.22
C ILE A 247 12.90 5.60 5.82
N ASP A 248 13.10 6.53 6.76
CA ASP A 248 13.20 7.96 6.45
C ASP A 248 14.34 8.26 5.48
N ALA A 249 15.52 7.64 5.67
CA ALA A 249 16.66 7.76 4.76
C ALA A 249 16.35 7.23 3.35
N VAL A 250 15.63 6.10 3.24
CA VAL A 250 15.15 5.57 1.96
C VAL A 250 14.19 6.55 1.30
N TYR A 251 13.24 7.12 2.04
CA TYR A 251 12.28 8.08 1.50
C TYR A 251 12.93 9.39 1.06
N ALA A 252 13.96 9.86 1.79
CA ALA A 252 14.72 11.05 1.43
C ALA A 252 15.44 10.89 0.07
N GLU A 253 16.01 9.72 -0.21
CA GLU A 253 16.59 9.43 -1.53
C GLU A 253 15.51 9.17 -2.58
N TYR A 254 14.45 8.45 -2.23
CA TYR A 254 13.34 8.13 -3.13
C TYR A 254 12.64 9.39 -3.68
N ALA A 255 12.47 10.41 -2.85
CA ALA A 255 11.87 11.69 -3.22
C ALA A 255 12.67 12.46 -4.29
N GLN A 256 13.97 12.15 -4.46
CA GLN A 256 14.83 12.85 -5.44
C GLN A 256 14.54 12.44 -6.88
N PHE A 257 13.99 11.26 -7.12
CA PHE A 257 13.75 10.74 -8.48
C PHE A 257 12.30 10.34 -8.75
N SER A 258 11.55 9.94 -7.72
CA SER A 258 10.19 9.44 -7.89
C SER A 258 9.25 10.41 -8.62
N PRO A 259 9.19 11.71 -8.29
CA PRO A 259 8.23 12.61 -8.93
C PRO A 259 8.40 12.70 -10.44
N ALA A 260 9.64 12.78 -10.93
CA ALA A 260 9.93 12.84 -12.36
C ALA A 260 9.52 11.56 -13.10
N ILE A 261 9.75 10.39 -12.49
CA ILE A 261 9.33 9.11 -13.07
C ILE A 261 7.80 8.99 -13.03
N ALA A 262 7.18 9.29 -11.89
CA ALA A 262 5.73 9.20 -11.70
C ALA A 262 4.97 10.08 -12.71
N HIS A 263 5.41 11.33 -12.88
CA HIS A 263 4.81 12.26 -13.84
C HIS A 263 4.90 11.74 -15.30
N ARG A 264 6.01 11.10 -15.67
CA ARG A 264 6.19 10.54 -17.02
C ARG A 264 5.29 9.35 -17.31
N ILE A 265 4.97 8.55 -16.30
CA ILE A 265 4.18 7.34 -16.51
C ILE A 265 2.69 7.58 -16.35
N GLU A 266 2.25 8.54 -15.52
CA GLU A 266 0.84 8.75 -15.16
C GLU A 266 -0.09 8.88 -16.38
N GLY A 267 0.31 9.67 -17.39
CA GLY A 267 -0.49 9.92 -18.59
C GLY A 267 -0.47 8.79 -19.63
N ASP A 268 0.33 7.73 -19.43
CA ASP A 268 0.48 6.64 -20.40
C ASP A 268 0.06 5.30 -19.77
N VAL A 269 -1.11 4.80 -20.18
CA VAL A 269 -1.69 3.53 -19.70
C VAL A 269 -0.75 2.34 -19.90
N LEU A 270 -0.02 2.29 -21.01
CA LEU A 270 0.93 1.20 -21.28
C LEU A 270 2.17 1.33 -20.40
N ALA A 271 2.66 2.56 -20.19
CA ALA A 271 3.77 2.80 -19.27
C ALA A 271 3.40 2.45 -17.82
N ARG A 272 2.22 2.86 -17.34
CA ARG A 272 1.68 2.49 -16.03
C ARG A 272 1.64 0.99 -15.85
N ARG A 273 1.04 0.28 -16.80
CA ARG A 273 0.93 -1.19 -16.76
C ARG A 273 2.30 -1.85 -16.80
N ALA A 274 3.24 -1.35 -17.61
CA ALA A 274 4.59 -1.87 -17.66
C ALA A 274 5.31 -1.68 -16.32
N VAL A 275 5.24 -0.49 -15.70
CA VAL A 275 5.85 -0.22 -14.38
C VAL A 275 5.19 -1.06 -13.29
N LEU A 276 3.87 -1.23 -13.33
CA LEU A 276 3.14 -2.05 -12.38
C LEU A 276 3.63 -3.51 -12.39
N LEU A 277 3.80 -4.09 -13.58
CA LEU A 277 4.22 -5.48 -13.76
C LEU A 277 5.74 -5.68 -13.60
N ALA A 278 6.57 -4.75 -14.06
CA ALA A 278 8.02 -4.89 -14.05
C ALA A 278 8.67 -4.47 -12.73
N VAL A 279 8.04 -3.55 -12.00
CA VAL A 279 8.64 -2.88 -10.83
C VAL A 279 7.77 -3.06 -9.59
N VAL A 280 6.55 -2.51 -9.59
CA VAL A 280 5.74 -2.39 -8.36
C VAL A 280 5.39 -3.75 -7.76
N ARG A 281 4.81 -4.67 -8.55
CA ARG A 281 4.38 -5.98 -8.06
C ARG A 281 5.55 -6.89 -7.63
N PRO A 282 6.65 -7.01 -8.40
CA PRO A 282 7.83 -7.74 -7.95
C PRO A 282 8.40 -7.20 -6.63
N LEU A 283 8.52 -5.87 -6.51
CA LEU A 283 9.04 -5.24 -5.30
C LEU A 283 8.11 -5.47 -4.11
N LEU A 284 6.79 -5.35 -4.31
CA LEU A 284 5.79 -5.61 -3.28
C LEU A 284 5.86 -7.05 -2.78
N ALA A 285 5.96 -8.02 -3.68
CA ALA A 285 6.03 -9.42 -3.31
C ALA A 285 7.35 -9.76 -2.60
N TRP A 286 8.46 -9.11 -2.99
CA TRP A 286 9.73 -9.24 -2.28
C TRP A 286 9.62 -8.73 -0.85
N TYR A 287 9.06 -7.54 -0.66
CA TYR A 287 8.84 -6.96 0.65
C TYR A 287 7.84 -7.74 1.50
N ALA A 288 6.79 -8.30 0.90
CA ALA A 288 5.86 -9.17 1.61
C ALA A 288 6.56 -10.44 2.12
N LEU A 289 7.44 -11.06 1.31
CA LEU A 289 8.26 -12.17 1.75
C LEU A 289 9.21 -11.77 2.88
N ALA A 290 9.92 -10.65 2.74
CA ALA A 290 10.82 -10.16 3.77
C ALA A 290 10.10 -9.84 5.09
N GLY A 291 8.96 -9.17 5.02
CA GLY A 291 8.12 -8.89 6.18
C GLY A 291 7.63 -10.19 6.85
N THR A 292 7.15 -11.15 6.06
CA THR A 292 6.70 -12.45 6.59
C THR A 292 7.85 -13.18 7.31
N LEU A 293 9.04 -13.23 6.71
CA LEU A 293 10.20 -13.86 7.33
C LEU A 293 10.63 -13.14 8.61
N ALA A 294 10.61 -11.80 8.62
CA ALA A 294 11.06 -11.00 9.75
C ALA A 294 10.09 -11.03 10.94
N PHE A 295 8.77 -11.08 10.68
CA PHE A 295 7.75 -11.05 11.74
C PHE A 295 7.22 -12.42 12.13
N ASP A 296 7.06 -13.32 11.17
CA ASP A 296 6.39 -14.62 11.35
C ASP A 296 7.38 -15.79 11.28
N GLY A 297 8.63 -15.54 10.88
CA GLY A 297 9.67 -16.55 10.73
C GLY A 297 9.51 -17.43 9.49
N ARG A 298 10.14 -18.60 9.53
CA ARG A 298 10.00 -19.61 8.47
C ARG A 298 8.72 -20.41 8.70
N GLY A 299 8.04 -20.78 7.62
CA GLY A 299 6.82 -21.59 7.71
C GLY A 299 5.95 -21.47 6.46
N GLU A 300 4.71 -21.91 6.57
CA GLU A 300 3.77 -21.94 5.46
C GLU A 300 3.44 -20.54 4.91
N THR A 301 3.35 -19.53 5.77
CA THR A 301 3.18 -18.12 5.38
C THR A 301 4.34 -17.65 4.51
N ALA A 302 5.58 -17.90 4.92
CA ALA A 302 6.78 -17.58 4.14
C ALA A 302 6.82 -18.34 2.81
N THR A 303 6.43 -19.62 2.80
CA THR A 303 6.32 -20.42 1.56
C THR A 303 5.25 -19.86 0.61
N ARG A 304 4.11 -19.38 1.13
CA ARG A 304 3.08 -18.70 0.32
C ARG A 304 3.61 -17.39 -0.25
N ALA A 305 4.28 -16.57 0.55
CA ALA A 305 4.89 -15.32 0.09
C ALA A 305 5.96 -15.56 -0.99
N ALA A 306 6.80 -16.60 -0.83
CA ALA A 306 7.78 -17.00 -1.83
C ALA A 306 7.14 -17.43 -3.17
N ARG A 307 5.99 -18.13 -3.12
CA ARG A 307 5.22 -18.44 -4.34
C ARG A 307 4.59 -17.20 -4.97
N ALA A 308 4.10 -16.27 -4.16
CA ALA A 308 3.55 -15.00 -4.64
C ALA A 308 4.61 -14.16 -5.36
N LEU A 309 5.87 -14.19 -4.90
CA LEU A 309 7.00 -13.55 -5.60
C LEU A 309 7.20 -14.10 -7.01
N ALA A 310 7.16 -15.42 -7.18
CA ALA A 310 7.28 -16.02 -8.52
C ALA A 310 6.11 -15.60 -9.44
N ALA A 311 4.89 -15.49 -8.90
CA ALA A 311 3.72 -15.03 -9.64
C ALA A 311 3.79 -13.54 -9.99
N ALA A 312 4.41 -12.72 -9.13
CA ALA A 312 4.60 -11.29 -9.35
C ALA A 312 5.61 -10.97 -10.46
N CYS A 313 6.42 -11.95 -10.88
CA CYS A 313 7.41 -11.84 -11.97
C CYS A 313 6.98 -12.65 -13.22
N PRO A 314 5.95 -12.21 -13.97
CA PRO A 314 5.42 -12.99 -15.09
C PRO A 314 6.47 -13.19 -16.20
N ARG A 315 6.59 -14.45 -16.66
CA ARG A 315 7.57 -14.86 -17.68
C ARG A 315 7.47 -14.08 -18.99
N TYR A 316 6.26 -13.69 -19.39
CA TYR A 316 6.02 -12.97 -20.64
C TYR A 316 6.60 -11.53 -20.65
N VAL A 317 7.02 -11.01 -19.50
CA VAL A 317 7.70 -9.70 -19.41
C VAL A 317 9.18 -9.80 -19.80
N GLY A 318 9.75 -11.01 -19.82
CA GLY A 318 11.14 -11.24 -20.22
C GLY A 318 12.12 -11.07 -19.05
N SER A 319 12.10 -12.01 -18.10
CA SER A 319 12.91 -11.94 -16.87
C SER A 319 14.40 -11.72 -17.13
N ALA A 320 14.99 -12.36 -18.15
CA ALA A 320 16.40 -12.19 -18.50
C ALA A 320 16.72 -10.75 -18.92
N LEU A 321 15.88 -10.14 -19.77
CA LEU A 321 16.06 -8.75 -20.19
C LEU A 321 15.96 -7.79 -19.01
N LEU A 322 15.02 -8.02 -18.08
CA LEU A 322 14.89 -7.18 -16.89
C LEU A 322 16.08 -7.31 -15.95
N VAL A 323 16.63 -8.52 -15.77
CA VAL A 323 17.88 -8.72 -15.03
C VAL A 323 19.01 -7.95 -15.68
N ASP A 324 19.20 -8.07 -17.00
CA ASP A 324 20.25 -7.35 -17.72
C ASP A 324 20.11 -5.82 -17.60
N VAL A 325 18.88 -5.30 -17.74
CA VAL A 325 18.58 -3.87 -17.56
C VAL A 325 18.94 -3.40 -16.15
N LEU A 326 18.49 -4.13 -15.11
CA LEU A 326 18.71 -3.75 -13.72
C LEU A 326 20.20 -3.86 -13.33
N ASP A 327 20.92 -4.87 -13.85
CA ASP A 327 22.36 -5.03 -13.65
C ASP A 327 23.15 -3.91 -14.34
N SER A 328 22.76 -3.53 -15.56
CA SER A 328 23.31 -2.35 -16.25
C SER A 328 23.10 -1.08 -15.42
N LEU A 329 21.91 -0.88 -14.86
CA LEU A 329 21.63 0.29 -14.00
C LEU A 329 22.46 0.27 -12.72
N ASN A 330 22.61 -0.88 -12.06
CA ASN A 330 23.36 -1.03 -10.82
C ASN A 330 24.89 -0.89 -10.99
N SER A 331 25.40 -1.20 -12.20
CA SER A 331 26.81 -1.07 -12.55
C SER A 331 27.17 0.27 -13.21
N GLY A 332 26.17 1.13 -13.46
CA GLY A 332 26.36 2.38 -14.22
C GLY A 332 26.64 2.15 -15.71
N GLY A 333 26.36 0.95 -16.22
CA GLY A 333 26.54 0.56 -17.61
C GLY A 333 25.47 1.11 -18.56
N ALA A 334 25.69 0.87 -19.85
CA ALA A 334 24.69 1.17 -20.87
C ALA A 334 23.50 0.20 -20.78
N LEU A 335 22.29 0.71 -21.06
CA LEU A 335 21.11 -0.14 -21.17
C LEU A 335 21.26 -1.09 -22.38
N PRO A 336 20.78 -2.35 -22.30
CA PRO A 336 20.78 -3.26 -23.43
C PRO A 336 20.09 -2.66 -24.66
N ALA A 337 20.58 -2.99 -25.86
CA ALA A 337 19.99 -2.49 -27.12
C ALA A 337 18.50 -2.87 -27.27
N ALA A 338 18.09 -3.98 -26.63
CA ALA A 338 16.71 -4.46 -26.60
C ALA A 338 15.80 -3.70 -25.61
N ALA A 339 16.33 -2.74 -24.84
CA ALA A 339 15.53 -1.96 -23.89
C ALA A 339 14.42 -1.16 -24.59
N SER A 340 13.23 -1.19 -24.01
CA SER A 340 12.06 -0.48 -24.54
C SER A 340 12.31 1.03 -24.64
N PRO A 341 11.59 1.75 -25.52
CA PRO A 341 11.67 3.22 -25.59
C PRO A 341 11.39 3.88 -24.23
N LEU A 342 10.43 3.35 -23.46
CA LEU A 342 10.12 3.83 -22.12
C LEU A 342 11.33 3.73 -21.18
N LEU A 343 11.98 2.55 -21.13
CA LEU A 343 13.18 2.35 -20.29
C LEU A 343 14.34 3.24 -20.73
N ARG A 344 14.52 3.43 -22.04
CA ARG A 344 15.53 4.36 -22.56
C ARG A 344 15.22 5.80 -22.18
N GLY A 345 13.96 6.21 -22.24
CA GLY A 345 13.50 7.53 -21.82
C GLY A 345 13.68 7.78 -20.32
N LEU A 346 13.46 6.78 -19.47
CA LEU A 346 13.68 6.85 -18.02
C LEU A 346 15.13 6.58 -17.60
N GLY A 347 16.01 6.24 -18.54
CA GLY A 347 17.37 5.79 -18.27
C GLY A 347 18.21 6.77 -17.43
N PRO A 348 18.21 8.09 -17.70
CA PRO A 348 18.94 9.06 -16.88
C PRO A 348 18.48 9.09 -15.42
N GLU A 349 17.17 9.14 -15.16
CA GLU A 349 16.60 9.17 -13.81
C GLU A 349 16.86 7.86 -13.07
N LEU A 350 16.72 6.72 -13.75
CA LEU A 350 17.00 5.41 -13.17
C LEU A 350 18.49 5.22 -12.82
N ARG A 351 19.41 5.77 -13.62
CA ARG A 351 20.85 5.75 -13.30
C ARG A 351 21.20 6.68 -12.15
N ALA A 352 20.57 7.85 -12.08
CA ALA A 352 20.74 8.74 -10.94
C ALA A 352 20.26 8.05 -9.66
N ALA A 353 19.07 7.43 -9.71
CA ALA A 353 18.48 6.70 -8.60
C ALA A 353 19.32 5.48 -8.15
N SER A 354 19.88 4.70 -9.08
CA SER A 354 20.73 3.55 -8.73
C SER A 354 22.09 3.95 -8.13
N GLY A 355 22.49 5.22 -8.29
CA GLY A 355 23.66 5.80 -7.63
C GLY A 355 23.42 6.18 -6.16
N LEU A 356 22.16 6.31 -5.73
CA LEU A 356 21.80 6.63 -4.35
C LEU A 356 21.79 5.34 -3.52
N ARG A 357 22.48 5.30 -2.37
CA ARG A 357 22.80 4.03 -1.68
C ARG A 357 21.56 3.39 -1.03
N CYS A 358 20.69 4.17 -0.40
CA CYS A 358 19.46 3.67 0.21
C CYS A 358 18.43 3.29 -0.85
N ALA A 359 18.28 4.06 -1.94
CA ALA A 359 17.38 3.74 -3.03
C ALA A 359 17.86 2.50 -3.81
N ARG A 360 19.17 2.34 -4.03
CA ARG A 360 19.74 1.12 -4.59
C ARG A 360 19.39 -0.10 -3.74
N TRP A 361 19.65 -0.02 -2.44
CA TRP A 361 19.34 -1.10 -1.50
C TRP A 361 17.84 -1.40 -1.44
N ALA A 362 16.98 -0.38 -1.35
CA ALA A 362 15.54 -0.56 -1.17
C ALA A 362 14.82 -0.92 -2.48
N VAL A 363 15.21 -0.38 -3.63
CA VAL A 363 14.46 -0.54 -4.88
C VAL A 363 15.15 -1.50 -5.83
N PHE A 364 16.41 -1.24 -6.17
CA PHE A 364 17.07 -1.93 -7.28
C PHE A 364 17.55 -3.34 -6.92
N ASP A 365 18.23 -3.49 -5.79
CA ASP A 365 18.73 -4.80 -5.33
C ASP A 365 17.62 -5.84 -5.17
N PRO A 366 16.47 -5.56 -4.51
CA PRO A 366 15.39 -6.53 -4.40
C PRO A 366 14.71 -6.82 -5.74
N LEU A 367 14.61 -5.84 -6.65
CA LEU A 367 14.11 -6.09 -8.01
C LEU A 367 15.02 -7.05 -8.78
N VAL A 368 16.35 -6.86 -8.72
CA VAL A 368 17.31 -7.77 -9.35
C VAL A 368 17.13 -9.18 -8.81
N ARG A 369 17.05 -9.33 -7.49
CA ARG A 369 16.88 -10.64 -6.84
C ARG A 369 15.55 -11.30 -7.20
N ALA A 370 14.45 -10.54 -7.19
CA ALA A 370 13.12 -11.01 -7.59
C ALA A 370 13.11 -11.54 -9.04
N TRP A 371 13.70 -10.79 -9.98
CA TRP A 371 13.74 -11.18 -11.38
C TRP A 371 14.74 -12.31 -11.66
N ARG A 372 15.88 -12.37 -10.95
CA ARG A 372 16.81 -13.51 -11.03
C ARG A 372 16.20 -14.79 -10.51
N ALA A 373 15.48 -14.74 -9.39
CA ALA A 373 14.76 -15.89 -8.88
C ALA A 373 13.72 -16.41 -9.90
N ALA A 374 12.97 -15.50 -10.52
CA ALA A 374 12.01 -15.85 -11.57
C ALA A 374 12.69 -16.44 -12.82
N ALA A 375 13.84 -15.91 -13.23
CA ALA A 375 14.62 -16.41 -14.35
C ALA A 375 15.21 -17.81 -14.08
N GLY A 376 15.72 -18.07 -12.88
CA GLY A 376 16.25 -19.38 -12.47
C GLY A 376 15.19 -20.49 -12.50
N VAL A 377 13.94 -20.16 -12.13
CA VAL A 377 12.79 -21.08 -12.24
C VAL A 377 12.45 -21.37 -13.70
N ALA A 378 12.61 -20.41 -14.61
CA ALA A 378 12.32 -20.60 -16.04
C ALA A 378 13.31 -21.57 -16.71
N VAL A 379 14.61 -21.44 -16.43
CA VAL A 379 15.67 -22.32 -16.97
C VAL A 379 15.47 -23.76 -16.50
N GLY A 380 15.13 -23.96 -15.21
CA GLY A 380 14.82 -25.28 -14.65
C GLY A 380 13.62 -25.97 -15.32
N THR A 381 12.56 -25.22 -15.66
CA THR A 381 11.37 -25.81 -16.31
C THR A 381 11.57 -26.16 -17.78
N HIS A 382 12.35 -25.39 -18.55
CA HIS A 382 12.69 -25.74 -19.94
C HIS A 382 13.66 -26.91 -20.01
N ALA A 383 14.67 -26.96 -19.12
CA ALA A 383 15.56 -28.10 -19.01
C ALA A 383 14.80 -29.36 -18.58
N ALA A 384 13.85 -29.26 -17.63
CA ALA A 384 13.04 -30.39 -17.19
C ALA A 384 11.96 -30.83 -18.20
N HIS A 385 11.50 -29.95 -19.09
CA HIS A 385 10.56 -30.30 -20.17
C HIS A 385 11.29 -30.91 -21.38
N ALA A 386 12.45 -30.36 -21.76
CA ALA A 386 13.34 -30.95 -22.75
C ALA A 386 13.91 -32.31 -22.28
N ALA A 387 14.27 -32.44 -21.00
CA ALA A 387 14.67 -33.71 -20.40
C ALA A 387 13.51 -34.71 -20.33
N ARG A 388 12.27 -34.28 -20.09
CA ARG A 388 11.08 -35.15 -20.16
C ARG A 388 10.75 -35.63 -21.57
N MET A 389 11.09 -34.85 -22.61
CA MET A 389 11.01 -35.31 -23.99
C MET A 389 12.21 -36.18 -24.41
N ALA A 390 13.36 -36.04 -23.74
CA ALA A 390 14.57 -36.84 -24.00
C ALA A 390 14.67 -38.13 -23.15
N HIS A 391 13.82 -38.32 -22.13
CA HIS A 391 13.85 -39.49 -21.25
C HIS A 391 13.13 -40.74 -21.83
N ALA A 392 13.28 -40.94 -23.14
CA ALA A 392 13.15 -42.24 -23.78
C ALA A 392 14.51 -42.81 -24.25
N ALA A 393 15.63 -42.13 -23.98
CA ALA A 393 16.96 -42.74 -24.15
C ALA A 393 18.02 -42.10 -23.25
N ASN A 394 18.69 -42.95 -22.47
CA ASN A 394 19.97 -42.76 -21.78
C ASN A 394 20.02 -41.98 -20.45
N THR A 395 20.03 -42.80 -19.39
CA THR A 395 20.87 -42.67 -18.20
C THR A 395 22.32 -42.31 -18.53
N ALA A 396 22.75 -41.10 -18.13
CA ALA A 396 24.08 -40.74 -17.59
C ALA A 396 24.45 -39.28 -17.91
N ARG A 397 23.90 -38.32 -17.15
CA ARG A 397 24.49 -36.98 -16.92
C ARG A 397 23.84 -36.32 -15.70
N ALA A 398 24.17 -36.82 -14.51
CA ALA A 398 23.76 -36.26 -13.23
C ALA A 398 24.96 -35.54 -12.59
N ALA A 399 25.22 -34.29 -13.01
CA ALA A 399 26.11 -33.35 -12.33
C ALA A 399 25.89 -31.93 -12.85
N GLY A 400 24.64 -31.48 -12.82
CA GLY A 400 24.23 -30.14 -13.22
C GLY A 400 22.86 -29.82 -12.67
N ALA A 401 22.64 -30.09 -11.38
CA ALA A 401 21.44 -29.63 -10.70
C ALA A 401 21.50 -28.10 -10.71
N THR A 402 20.63 -27.45 -11.49
CA THR A 402 20.38 -26.02 -11.38
C THR A 402 19.97 -25.76 -9.94
N ALA A 403 20.89 -25.24 -9.13
CA ALA A 403 20.63 -24.92 -7.74
C ALA A 403 19.42 -23.97 -7.71
N THR A 404 18.31 -24.44 -7.13
CA THR A 404 17.16 -23.60 -6.87
C THR A 404 17.60 -22.49 -5.93
N VAL A 405 17.38 -21.23 -6.33
CA VAL A 405 17.69 -20.05 -5.52
C VAL A 405 16.93 -20.16 -4.20
N ASP A 406 17.66 -20.18 -3.09
CA ASP A 406 17.06 -20.13 -1.75
C ASP A 406 16.63 -18.69 -1.44
N LEU A 407 15.35 -18.41 -1.65
CA LEU A 407 14.78 -17.08 -1.42
C LEU A 407 14.91 -16.60 0.04
N VAL A 408 14.97 -17.50 1.01
CA VAL A 408 15.15 -17.12 2.42
C VAL A 408 16.55 -16.56 2.62
N GLU A 409 17.55 -17.24 2.06
CA GLU A 409 18.95 -16.81 2.10
C GLU A 409 19.16 -15.51 1.32
N GLU A 410 18.53 -15.36 0.14
CA GLU A 410 18.61 -14.12 -0.64
C GLU A 410 18.01 -12.90 0.10
N VAL A 411 16.87 -13.08 0.77
CA VAL A 411 16.26 -12.02 1.61
C VAL A 411 17.17 -11.69 2.79
N ALA A 412 17.73 -12.70 3.46
CA ALA A 412 18.62 -12.50 4.59
C ALA A 412 19.89 -11.73 4.20
N GLN A 413 20.49 -12.09 3.06
CA GLN A 413 21.63 -11.38 2.51
C GLN A 413 21.30 -9.93 2.15
N TRP A 414 20.13 -9.68 1.53
CA TRP A 414 19.68 -8.33 1.23
C TRP A 414 19.49 -7.48 2.49
N LEU A 415 18.84 -8.01 3.53
CA LEU A 415 18.66 -7.31 4.80
C LEU A 415 20.01 -7.03 5.49
N ALA A 416 20.96 -7.98 5.45
CA ALA A 416 22.30 -7.78 5.99
C ALA A 416 23.08 -6.63 5.33
N GLN A 417 22.69 -6.23 4.11
CA GLN A 417 23.26 -5.09 3.39
C GLN A 417 22.55 -3.75 3.65
N ALA A 418 21.59 -3.70 4.59
CA ALA A 418 20.92 -2.46 4.98
C ALA A 418 21.95 -1.36 5.34
N PRO A 419 21.83 -0.14 4.81
CA PRO A 419 22.84 0.91 4.94
C PRO A 419 22.69 1.73 6.23
N PHE A 420 22.54 1.06 7.38
CA PHE A 420 22.36 1.73 8.67
C PHE A 420 23.52 2.70 9.01
N GLU A 421 24.73 2.44 8.51
CA GLU A 421 25.90 3.32 8.68
C GLU A 421 25.73 4.71 8.06
N LEU A 422 24.78 4.88 7.13
CA LEU A 422 24.51 6.15 6.46
C LEU A 422 23.41 6.97 7.16
N VAL A 423 22.71 6.37 8.13
CA VAL A 423 21.56 7.00 8.75
C VAL A 423 22.04 7.97 9.82
N ALA A 424 21.79 9.25 9.62
CA ALA A 424 22.25 10.31 10.52
C ALA A 424 21.68 10.13 11.94
N GLY A 425 22.53 10.31 12.95
CA GLY A 425 22.13 10.24 14.36
C GLY A 425 21.88 8.81 14.89
N VAL A 426 22.17 7.78 14.09
CA VAL A 426 21.95 6.37 14.48
C VAL A 426 23.16 5.75 15.19
N ALA A 427 24.33 6.39 15.13
CA ALA A 427 25.51 5.91 15.83
C ALA A 427 25.21 5.80 17.34
N PRO A 428 25.37 4.61 17.94
CA PRO A 428 25.14 4.45 19.36
C PRO A 428 26.19 5.23 20.15
N PRO A 429 25.82 5.78 21.32
CA PRO A 429 26.72 6.54 22.16
C PRO A 429 27.83 5.63 22.70
N ALA A 430 29.03 6.20 22.87
CA ALA A 430 30.08 5.53 23.64
C ALA A 430 29.64 5.43 25.11
N ASP A 431 29.76 4.25 25.71
CA ASP A 431 29.75 4.02 27.15
C ASP A 431 28.52 4.53 27.93
N GLY A 432 27.31 4.17 27.48
CA GLY A 432 26.09 4.35 28.27
C GLY A 432 25.60 5.80 28.44
N ALA A 433 26.25 6.76 27.76
CA ALA A 433 25.70 8.10 27.63
C ALA A 433 24.36 8.05 26.87
N SER A 434 23.41 8.90 27.22
CA SER A 434 22.14 9.01 26.47
C SER A 434 22.41 9.44 25.02
N SER A 435 21.93 8.68 24.04
CA SER A 435 21.98 9.08 22.62
C SER A 435 21.23 10.40 22.43
N PRO A 436 21.77 11.38 21.67
CA PRO A 436 21.05 12.61 21.33
C PRO A 436 19.72 12.35 20.63
N CYS A 437 19.55 11.17 20.02
CA CYS A 437 18.36 10.76 19.30
C CYS A 437 17.46 9.81 20.09
N GLY A 438 17.76 9.54 21.37
CA GLY A 438 16.95 8.67 22.23
C GLY A 438 16.99 7.19 21.86
N ILE A 439 17.93 6.77 20.99
CA ILE A 439 18.13 5.36 20.65
C ILE A 439 18.72 4.64 21.86
N VAL A 440 18.01 3.63 22.34
CA VAL A 440 18.35 2.83 23.51
C VAL A 440 18.74 1.39 23.14
N GLU A 441 19.27 0.63 24.09
CA GLU A 441 19.62 -0.78 23.86
C GLU A 441 18.41 -1.61 23.42
N GLU A 442 17.19 -1.28 23.89
CA GLU A 442 15.96 -1.93 23.44
C GLU A 442 15.70 -1.78 21.93
N ASP A 443 16.07 -0.65 21.32
CA ASP A 443 15.88 -0.44 19.87
C ASP A 443 16.76 -1.38 19.03
N TRP A 444 17.99 -1.65 19.51
CA TRP A 444 18.92 -2.58 18.88
C TRP A 444 18.47 -4.03 19.04
N LEU A 445 17.99 -4.41 20.22
CA LEU A 445 17.38 -5.73 20.44
C LEU A 445 16.13 -5.92 19.57
N ALA A 446 15.31 -4.88 19.45
CA ALA A 446 14.13 -4.89 18.62
C ALA A 446 14.47 -5.04 17.13
N LEU A 447 15.48 -4.32 16.64
CA LEU A 447 15.99 -4.49 15.28
C LEU A 447 16.59 -5.89 15.06
N ALA A 448 17.39 -6.39 16.01
CA ALA A 448 17.97 -7.73 15.94
C ALA A 448 16.91 -8.83 15.81
N SER A 449 15.76 -8.66 16.48
CA SER A 449 14.67 -9.64 16.40
C SER A 449 14.09 -9.83 14.99
N LEU A 450 14.17 -8.82 14.12
CA LEU A 450 13.74 -8.93 12.71
C LEU A 450 14.62 -9.90 11.90
N TYR A 451 15.79 -10.27 12.42
CA TYR A 451 16.70 -11.25 11.83
C TYR A 451 16.60 -12.63 12.47
N GLY A 452 15.64 -12.87 13.37
CA GLY A 452 15.49 -14.15 14.08
C GLY A 452 15.38 -15.37 13.16
N PHE A 453 14.86 -15.20 11.94
CA PHE A 453 14.77 -16.26 10.94
C PHE A 453 16.11 -16.64 10.27
N GLN A 454 17.14 -15.77 10.38
CA GLN A 454 18.50 -16.02 9.91
C GLN A 454 19.57 -15.23 10.70
N PRO A 455 20.00 -15.73 11.87
CA PRO A 455 20.98 -15.04 12.73
C PRO A 455 22.35 -14.76 12.07
N ALA A 456 22.72 -15.52 11.04
CA ALA A 456 23.95 -15.27 10.30
C ALA A 456 23.94 -13.90 9.58
N ALA A 457 22.78 -13.47 9.07
CA ALA A 457 22.63 -12.16 8.42
C ALA A 457 22.79 -11.02 9.42
N LEU A 458 22.30 -11.20 10.65
CA LEU A 458 22.51 -10.25 11.75
C LEU A 458 24.00 -10.03 12.03
N ARG A 459 24.81 -11.11 12.04
CA ARG A 459 26.26 -11.03 12.25
C ARG A 459 27.01 -10.32 11.13
N VAL A 460 26.55 -10.48 9.88
CA VAL A 460 27.10 -9.75 8.73
C VAL A 460 26.81 -8.26 8.89
N LEU A 461 25.58 -7.89 9.26
CA LEU A 461 25.23 -6.51 9.56
C LEU A 461 26.07 -5.98 10.74
N GLY A 462 26.19 -6.75 11.83
CA GLY A 462 26.97 -6.39 13.01
C GLY A 462 28.43 -6.10 12.72
N THR A 463 29.08 -6.93 11.92
CA THR A 463 30.46 -6.71 11.47
C THR A 463 30.60 -5.38 10.72
N ARG A 464 29.65 -5.05 9.83
CA ARG A 464 29.66 -3.77 9.10
C ARG A 464 29.47 -2.58 10.03
N LEU A 465 28.54 -2.68 10.97
CA LEU A 465 28.26 -1.60 11.92
C LEU A 465 29.43 -1.41 12.91
N ALA A 466 30.08 -2.49 13.36
CA ALA A 466 31.27 -2.39 14.20
C ALA A 466 32.46 -1.77 13.46
N ALA A 467 32.59 -2.01 12.15
CA ALA A 467 33.60 -1.34 11.33
C ALA A 467 33.30 0.16 11.15
N ALA A 468 32.03 0.52 10.96
CA ALA A 468 31.61 1.92 10.81
C ALA A 468 31.64 2.69 12.14
N TRP A 469 31.32 2.03 13.25
CA TRP A 469 31.24 2.59 14.60
C TRP A 469 31.99 1.69 15.60
N PRO A 470 33.34 1.73 15.64
CA PRO A 470 34.13 0.88 16.52
C PRO A 470 33.75 0.99 18.00
N GLN A 471 33.34 2.19 18.44
CA GLN A 471 32.85 2.46 19.80
C GLN A 471 31.56 1.72 20.15
N ALA A 472 30.79 1.25 19.16
CA ALA A 472 29.55 0.51 19.36
C ALA A 472 29.77 -0.97 19.69
N GLY A 473 31.01 -1.49 19.58
CA GLY A 473 31.28 -2.93 19.58
C GLY A 473 30.73 -3.67 20.81
N ALA A 474 30.89 -3.10 22.00
CA ALA A 474 30.39 -3.71 23.23
C ALA A 474 28.85 -3.82 23.25
N MET A 475 28.15 -2.79 22.79
CA MET A 475 26.68 -2.79 22.69
C MET A 475 26.20 -3.76 21.60
N LEU A 476 26.83 -3.74 20.42
CA LEU A 476 26.51 -4.67 19.33
C LEU A 476 26.69 -6.13 19.77
N ALA A 477 27.76 -6.46 20.50
CA ALA A 477 27.97 -7.80 21.06
C ALA A 477 26.85 -8.20 22.06
N ARG A 478 26.45 -7.30 22.96
CA ARG A 478 25.33 -7.57 23.90
C ARG A 478 24.02 -7.81 23.19
N CYS A 479 23.76 -7.09 22.09
CA CYS A 479 22.55 -7.24 21.29
C CYS A 479 22.60 -8.41 20.28
N GLY A 480 23.67 -9.22 20.28
CA GLY A 480 23.80 -10.41 19.43
C GLY A 480 24.23 -10.14 17.99
N TYR A 481 24.77 -8.96 17.70
CA TYR A 481 25.28 -8.59 16.38
C TYR A 481 26.71 -9.10 16.11
N LEU A 482 27.49 -9.41 17.15
CA LEU A 482 28.88 -9.87 17.04
C LEU A 482 29.08 -11.27 17.61
#